data_AF-A0A7V6UNY9-F1
#
_entry.id   AF-A0A7V6UNY9-F1
#
_cell.length_a   1.000
_cell.length_b   1.000
_cell.length_c   1.000
_cell.angle_alpha   90.00
_cell.angle_beta   90.00
_cell.angle_gamma   90.00
#
_symmetry.space_group_name_H-M   'P 1'
#
loop_
_entity.id
_entity.type
_entity.pdbx_description
1 polymer ?
#
loop_
_entity_poly.entity_id
_entity_poly.type
_entity_poly.pdbx_seq_one_letter_code
_entity_poly.pdbx_strand_id
1 'polypeptide(L)'
;MKNRILTIVIQTVANLFALWFIFVKKNNWFVTSLKSIGIDNEKAQVGILAALAILISSIIIILLEWLIFEIFLKPVNIEISFRNSKGDKPIKQLTVKYRDSKDIINTQESYKIHISVSGGNRITNSLISLIKGDLIVVYRPKYYDTEIVNGWISQSSMSIDNVYKDKKENIRIYWSHVVEGAYNLDEPIIISPELIIKPKNLHGEKCHIEIKIGTHYKANAIFRIIFKVVHLKLVKIKVQKLILNLKKVK
;
A
#
# COMPACT_ATOMS: atom_id res chain seq x y z
N MET A 1 -16.61 -1.71 0.95
CA MET A 1 -16.15 -1.54 -0.46
C MET A 1 -14.88 -2.33 -0.81
N LYS A 2 -14.21 -3.05 0.11
CA LYS A 2 -12.84 -3.57 -0.11
C LYS A 2 -12.67 -4.70 -1.15
N ASN A 3 -13.74 -5.36 -1.60
CA ASN A 3 -13.62 -6.46 -2.58
C ASN A 3 -14.35 -6.22 -3.92
N ARG A 4 -15.10 -5.12 -4.11
CA ARG A 4 -15.93 -4.94 -5.31
C ARG A 4 -15.15 -4.98 -6.62
N ILE A 5 -13.98 -4.33 -6.67
CA ILE A 5 -13.17 -4.28 -7.89
C ILE A 5 -12.62 -5.68 -8.24
N LEU A 6 -12.15 -6.42 -7.24
CA LEU A 6 -11.65 -7.77 -7.43
C LEU A 6 -12.77 -8.71 -7.88
N THR A 7 -13.94 -8.65 -7.24
CA THR A 7 -15.12 -9.41 -7.64
C THR A 7 -15.52 -9.12 -9.09
N ILE A 8 -15.51 -7.85 -9.53
CA ILE A 8 -15.81 -7.47 -10.93
C ILE A 8 -14.79 -8.09 -11.89
N VAL A 9 -13.50 -8.06 -11.56
CA VAL A 9 -12.44 -8.66 -12.39
C VAL A 9 -12.62 -10.18 -12.49
N ILE A 10 -12.82 -10.86 -11.36
CA ILE A 10 -13.07 -12.31 -11.30
C ILE A 10 -14.29 -12.66 -12.16
N GLN A 11 -15.38 -11.92 -12.02
CA GLN A 11 -16.63 -12.16 -12.73
C GLN A 11 -16.49 -11.88 -14.24
N THR A 12 -15.70 -10.88 -14.63
CA THR A 12 -15.43 -10.58 -16.05
C THR A 12 -14.63 -11.70 -16.70
N VAL A 13 -13.58 -12.21 -16.03
CA VAL A 13 -12.78 -13.34 -16.53
C VAL A 13 -13.62 -14.62 -16.60
N ALA A 14 -14.45 -14.88 -15.58
CA ALA A 14 -15.35 -16.03 -15.59
C ALA A 14 -16.37 -15.97 -16.74
N ASN A 15 -16.92 -14.79 -17.02
CA ASN A 15 -17.86 -14.59 -18.13
C ASN A 15 -17.19 -14.76 -19.49
N LEU A 16 -15.96 -14.26 -19.67
CA LEU A 16 -15.19 -14.45 -20.91
C LEU A 16 -14.88 -15.93 -21.16
N PHE A 17 -14.50 -16.66 -20.11
CA PHE A 17 -14.22 -18.09 -20.20
C PHE A 17 -15.49 -18.90 -20.50
N ALA A 18 -16.62 -18.55 -19.88
CA ALA A 18 -17.90 -19.18 -20.15
C ALA A 18 -18.36 -18.96 -21.60
N LEU A 19 -18.24 -17.73 -22.11
CA LEU A 19 -18.53 -17.42 -23.51
C LEU A 19 -17.65 -18.26 -24.45
N TRP A 20 -16.34 -18.28 -24.21
CA TRP A 20 -15.41 -19.10 -25.01
C TRP A 20 -15.79 -20.60 -24.98
N PHE A 21 -16.11 -21.15 -23.81
CA PHE A 21 -16.48 -22.55 -23.65
C PHE A 21 -17.78 -22.92 -24.39
N ILE A 22 -18.79 -22.06 -24.36
CA ILE A 22 -20.05 -22.23 -25.09
C ILE A 22 -19.81 -22.24 -26.61
N PHE A 23 -18.97 -21.34 -27.11
CA PHE A 23 -18.70 -21.23 -28.55
C PHE A 23 -17.86 -22.38 -29.10
N VAL A 24 -16.97 -22.98 -28.29
CA VAL A 24 -16.02 -24.01 -28.76
C VAL A 24 -16.59 -25.43 -28.74
N LYS A 25 -17.62 -25.74 -27.93
CA LYS A 25 -18.11 -27.12 -27.76
C LYS A 25 -19.63 -27.31 -27.93
N LYS A 26 -20.12 -27.17 -29.16
CA LYS A 26 -21.52 -27.51 -29.52
C LYS A 26 -21.82 -29.03 -29.62
N ASN A 27 -20.83 -29.90 -29.78
CA ASN A 27 -21.01 -31.36 -29.95
C ASN A 27 -20.41 -32.17 -28.80
N ASN A 28 -20.87 -31.94 -27.57
CA ASN A 28 -20.25 -32.53 -26.38
C ASN A 28 -21.20 -33.51 -25.67
N TRP A 29 -20.63 -34.57 -25.10
CA TRP A 29 -21.28 -35.58 -24.23
C TRP A 29 -22.27 -34.98 -23.22
N PHE A 30 -22.00 -33.77 -22.73
CA PHE A 30 -22.87 -33.02 -21.82
C PHE A 30 -24.24 -32.67 -22.39
N VAL A 31 -24.32 -32.30 -23.68
CA VAL A 31 -25.60 -32.03 -24.36
C VAL A 31 -26.41 -33.32 -24.46
N THR A 32 -25.74 -34.45 -24.75
CA THR A 32 -26.36 -35.78 -24.78
C THR A 32 -26.89 -36.18 -23.40
N SER A 33 -26.14 -35.92 -22.33
CA SER A 33 -26.61 -36.14 -20.96
C SER A 33 -27.83 -35.28 -20.62
N LEU A 34 -27.85 -33.99 -20.96
CA LEU A 34 -29.01 -33.11 -20.71
C LEU A 34 -30.27 -33.56 -21.46
N LYS A 35 -30.14 -34.05 -22.69
CA LYS A 35 -31.25 -34.66 -23.43
C LYS A 35 -31.76 -35.93 -22.75
N SER A 36 -30.88 -36.77 -22.21
CA SER A 36 -31.27 -38.01 -21.51
C SER A 36 -32.09 -37.80 -20.23
N ILE A 37 -32.04 -36.60 -19.64
CA ILE A 37 -32.83 -36.17 -18.47
C ILE A 37 -34.05 -35.32 -18.87
N GLY A 38 -34.38 -35.25 -20.16
CA GLY A 38 -35.59 -34.58 -20.68
C GLY A 38 -35.44 -33.09 -20.97
N ILE A 39 -34.22 -32.54 -21.01
CA ILE A 39 -33.96 -31.15 -21.37
C ILE A 39 -33.55 -31.07 -22.83
N ASP A 40 -34.51 -31.05 -23.74
CA ASP A 40 -34.27 -31.05 -25.20
C ASP A 40 -34.15 -29.65 -25.83
N ASN A 41 -34.49 -28.61 -25.09
CA ASN A 41 -34.41 -27.23 -25.59
C ASN A 41 -32.95 -26.76 -25.67
N GLU A 42 -32.47 -26.53 -26.89
CA GLU A 42 -31.08 -26.10 -27.16
C GLU A 42 -30.70 -24.79 -26.44
N LYS A 43 -31.62 -23.84 -26.30
CA LYS A 43 -31.35 -22.58 -25.58
C LYS A 43 -31.19 -22.84 -24.08
N ALA A 44 -31.97 -23.75 -23.52
CA ALA A 44 -31.86 -24.13 -22.12
C ALA A 44 -30.54 -24.88 -21.85
N GLN A 45 -30.13 -25.77 -22.76
CA GLN A 45 -28.85 -26.48 -22.67
C GLN A 45 -27.66 -25.51 -22.70
N VAL A 46 -27.66 -24.54 -23.61
CA VAL A 46 -26.62 -23.50 -23.69
C VAL A 46 -26.61 -22.63 -22.43
N GLY A 47 -27.78 -22.25 -21.92
CA GLY A 47 -27.89 -21.47 -20.68
C GLY A 47 -27.34 -22.21 -19.45
N ILE A 48 -27.63 -23.52 -19.33
CA ILE A 48 -27.12 -24.36 -18.25
C ILE A 48 -25.60 -24.54 -18.38
N LEU A 49 -25.08 -24.81 -19.58
CA LEU A 49 -23.65 -24.87 -19.87
C LEU A 49 -22.93 -23.56 -19.49
N ALA A 50 -23.52 -22.42 -19.84
CA ALA A 50 -23.00 -21.10 -19.49
C ALA A 50 -22.92 -20.92 -17.96
N ALA A 51 -24.00 -21.22 -17.25
CA ALA A 51 -24.07 -21.07 -15.81
C ALA A 51 -23.05 -21.97 -15.08
N LEU A 52 -22.91 -23.22 -15.51
CA LEU A 52 -21.90 -24.15 -15.00
C LEU A 52 -20.48 -23.67 -15.30
N ALA A 53 -20.21 -23.19 -16.51
CA ALA A 53 -18.90 -22.65 -16.87
C ALA A 53 -18.53 -21.42 -16.03
N ILE A 54 -19.49 -20.51 -15.79
CA ILE A 54 -19.30 -19.35 -14.89
C ILE A 54 -19.00 -19.82 -13.47
N LEU A 55 -19.76 -20.79 -12.95
CA LEU A 55 -19.59 -21.30 -11.59
C LEU A 55 -18.22 -21.97 -11.41
N ILE A 56 -17.84 -22.87 -12.32
CA ILE A 56 -16.54 -23.54 -12.30
C ILE A 56 -15.40 -22.52 -12.43
N SER A 57 -15.50 -21.58 -13.38
CA SER A 57 -14.47 -20.56 -13.54
C SER A 57 -14.35 -19.67 -12.31
N SER A 58 -15.46 -19.32 -11.65
CA SER A 58 -15.44 -18.53 -10.42
C SER A 58 -14.76 -19.29 -9.29
N ILE A 59 -15.04 -20.58 -9.13
CA ILE A 59 -14.39 -21.45 -8.14
C ILE A 59 -12.88 -21.52 -8.42
N ILE A 60 -12.47 -21.79 -9.66
CA ILE A 60 -11.06 -21.86 -10.05
C ILE A 60 -10.35 -20.55 -9.74
N ILE A 61 -10.94 -19.41 -10.08
CA ILE A 61 -10.31 -18.11 -9.85
C ILE A 61 -10.19 -17.80 -8.35
N ILE A 62 -11.21 -18.11 -7.53
CA ILE A 62 -11.14 -17.94 -6.06
C ILE A 62 -10.03 -18.82 -5.48
N LEU A 63 -9.91 -20.06 -5.96
CA LEU A 63 -8.91 -21.02 -5.49
C LEU A 63 -7.49 -20.58 -5.91
N LEU A 64 -7.33 -20.06 -7.14
CA LEU A 64 -6.09 -19.45 -7.60
C LEU A 64 -5.74 -18.20 -6.80
N GLU A 65 -6.70 -17.33 -6.48
CA GLU A 65 -6.47 -16.17 -5.62
C GLU A 65 -5.93 -16.61 -4.26
N TRP A 66 -6.57 -17.61 -3.64
CA TRP A 66 -6.13 -18.15 -2.36
C TRP A 66 -4.73 -18.75 -2.44
N LEU A 67 -4.46 -19.58 -3.44
CA LEU A 67 -3.12 -20.15 -3.68
C LEU A 67 -2.06 -19.06 -3.84
N ILE A 68 -2.32 -18.04 -4.65
CA ILE A 68 -1.35 -16.98 -4.93
C ILE A 68 -1.08 -16.16 -3.67
N PHE A 69 -2.12 -15.69 -2.97
CA PHE A 69 -1.97 -14.70 -1.89
C PHE A 69 -1.76 -15.29 -0.49
N GLU A 70 -2.11 -16.55 -0.25
CA GLU A 70 -1.89 -17.21 1.05
C GLU A 70 -0.73 -18.20 1.03
N ILE A 71 -0.47 -18.86 -0.11
CA ILE A 71 0.57 -19.90 -0.20
C ILE A 71 1.84 -19.35 -0.86
N PHE A 72 1.75 -18.77 -2.06
CA PHE A 72 2.93 -18.35 -2.81
C PHE A 72 3.48 -16.99 -2.37
N LEU A 73 2.62 -16.05 -2.01
CA LEU A 73 3.00 -14.71 -1.59
C LEU A 73 2.73 -14.55 -0.10
N LYS A 74 3.76 -14.13 0.65
CA LYS A 74 3.59 -13.78 2.07
C LYS A 74 3.45 -12.28 2.21
N PRO A 75 2.61 -11.77 3.13
CA PRO A 75 2.45 -10.33 3.32
C PRO A 75 3.67 -9.70 3.98
N VAL A 76 4.00 -8.48 3.56
CA VAL A 76 4.98 -7.58 4.16
C VAL A 76 4.29 -6.72 5.22
N ASN A 77 4.88 -6.68 6.41
CA ASN A 77 4.42 -5.82 7.49
C ASN A 77 5.30 -4.57 7.55
N ILE A 78 4.65 -3.40 7.62
CA ILE A 78 5.32 -2.11 7.77
C ILE A 78 4.77 -1.45 9.03
N GLU A 79 5.59 -1.42 10.07
CA GLU A 79 5.27 -0.73 11.31
C GLU A 79 5.93 0.65 11.32
N ILE A 80 5.13 1.68 11.57
CA ILE A 80 5.63 3.05 11.62
C ILE A 80 5.24 3.70 12.94
N SER A 81 6.26 4.14 13.65
CA SER A 81 6.15 4.83 14.93
C SER A 81 7.00 6.09 14.90
N PHE A 82 6.62 7.06 15.71
CA PHE A 82 7.39 8.28 15.89
C PHE A 82 8.17 8.18 17.19
N ARG A 83 9.42 8.63 17.23
CA ARG A 83 10.28 8.59 18.43
C ARG A 83 10.90 9.95 18.65
N ASN A 84 11.20 10.28 19.90
CA ASN A 84 11.90 11.53 20.21
C ASN A 84 13.33 11.47 19.66
N SER A 85 13.92 12.60 19.29
CA SER A 85 15.31 12.68 18.80
C SER A 85 16.32 12.11 19.81
N LYS A 86 16.02 12.25 21.11
CA LYS A 86 16.87 11.83 22.24
C LYS A 86 16.49 10.49 22.90
N GLY A 87 15.51 9.74 22.39
CA GLY A 87 15.09 8.50 23.06
C GLY A 87 14.33 7.51 22.18
N ASP A 88 14.39 6.23 22.56
CA ASP A 88 13.86 5.12 21.75
C ASP A 88 12.36 4.85 21.93
N LYS A 89 11.71 5.54 22.87
CA LYS A 89 10.30 5.31 23.17
C LYS A 89 9.40 5.94 22.10
N PRO A 90 8.33 5.25 21.67
CA PRO A 90 7.37 5.80 20.73
C PRO A 90 6.60 6.98 21.36
N ILE A 91 6.39 8.02 20.56
CA ILE A 91 5.65 9.23 20.90
C ILE A 91 4.36 9.31 20.08
N LYS A 92 3.28 9.75 20.72
CA LYS A 92 1.98 10.02 20.06
C LYS A 92 1.70 11.50 19.90
N GLN A 93 2.43 12.34 20.63
CA GLN A 93 2.26 13.78 20.63
C GLN A 93 3.64 14.44 20.61
N LEU A 94 3.81 15.44 19.75
CA LEU A 94 4.95 16.33 19.73
C LEU A 94 4.45 17.73 20.09
N THR A 95 5.14 18.39 21.03
CA THR A 95 4.82 19.76 21.41
C THR A 95 5.96 20.66 20.96
N VAL A 96 5.69 21.53 20.00
CA VAL A 96 6.63 22.55 19.53
C VAL A 96 6.47 23.78 20.41
N LYS A 97 7.52 24.06 21.18
CA LYS A 97 7.53 25.12 22.20
C LYS A 97 8.08 26.41 21.61
N TYR A 98 7.35 27.51 21.74
CA TYR A 98 7.80 28.84 21.29
C TYR A 98 7.74 29.85 22.45
N ARG A 99 8.65 30.84 22.47
CA ARG A 99 8.69 31.87 23.52
C ARG A 99 7.78 33.04 23.19
N ASP A 100 7.95 33.63 22.00
CA ASP A 100 7.10 34.72 21.52
C ASP A 100 6.58 34.51 20.11
N SER A 101 5.51 35.23 19.76
CA SER A 101 4.84 35.15 18.46
C SER A 101 5.76 35.50 17.29
N LYS A 102 6.81 36.30 17.53
CA LYS A 102 7.83 36.66 16.55
C LYS A 102 8.84 35.53 16.27
N ASP A 103 9.04 34.63 17.23
CA ASP A 103 10.06 33.57 17.15
C ASP A 103 9.51 32.24 16.62
N ILE A 104 8.20 32.15 16.38
CA ILE A 104 7.57 30.89 15.95
C ILE A 104 8.14 30.37 14.64
N ILE A 105 8.49 31.26 13.71
CA ILE A 105 9.06 30.93 12.39
C ILE A 105 10.47 30.34 12.53
N ASN A 106 11.19 30.74 13.58
CA ASN A 106 12.54 30.24 13.89
C ASN A 106 12.51 29.00 14.79
N THR A 107 11.33 28.60 15.26
CA THR A 107 11.19 27.43 16.13
C THR A 107 11.19 26.17 15.28
N GLN A 108 12.08 25.23 15.60
CA GLN A 108 12.12 23.92 14.95
C GLN A 108 12.23 22.83 16.01
N GLU A 109 11.56 21.71 15.76
CA GLU A 109 11.69 20.50 16.56
C GLU A 109 11.98 19.32 15.65
N SER A 110 12.91 18.47 16.07
CA SER A 110 13.28 17.26 15.32
C SER A 110 12.90 16.00 16.08
N TYR A 111 12.49 14.98 15.33
CA TYR A 111 12.13 13.67 15.84
C TYR A 111 12.47 12.60 14.82
N LYS A 112 12.43 11.34 15.22
CA LYS A 112 12.75 10.20 14.35
C LYS A 112 11.47 9.50 13.92
N ILE A 113 11.31 9.23 12.63
CA ILE A 113 10.29 8.31 12.13
C ILE A 113 10.90 6.92 12.14
N HIS A 114 10.50 6.07 13.07
CA HIS A 114 10.95 4.68 13.12
C HIS A 114 10.04 3.81 12.25
N ILE A 115 10.59 3.33 11.13
CA ILE A 115 9.94 2.44 10.17
C ILE A 115 10.59 1.06 10.33
N SER A 116 9.81 0.05 10.65
CA SER A 116 10.24 -1.35 10.67
C SER A 116 9.51 -2.10 9.56
N VAL A 117 10.27 -2.77 8.69
CA VAL A 117 9.76 -3.58 7.59
C VAL A 117 10.14 -5.03 7.86
N SER A 118 9.15 -5.92 7.90
CA SER A 118 9.37 -7.34 8.22
C SER A 118 8.42 -8.28 7.49
N GLY A 119 8.78 -9.56 7.44
CA GLY A 119 7.99 -10.60 6.77
C GLY A 119 8.11 -10.52 5.25
N GLY A 120 7.08 -10.96 4.54
CA GLY A 120 7.18 -11.19 3.10
C GLY A 120 8.07 -12.39 2.76
N ASN A 121 8.14 -12.70 1.47
CA ASN A 121 9.12 -13.65 0.92
C ASN A 121 9.75 -13.02 -0.32
N ARG A 122 10.77 -13.67 -0.87
CA ARG A 122 11.52 -13.16 -2.03
C ARG A 122 10.64 -12.75 -3.20
N ILE A 123 9.58 -13.51 -3.47
CA ILE A 123 8.66 -13.25 -4.58
C ILE A 123 7.82 -12.00 -4.28
N THR A 124 7.20 -11.91 -3.10
CA THR A 124 6.42 -10.73 -2.70
C THR A 124 7.28 -9.47 -2.73
N ASN A 125 8.49 -9.53 -2.18
CA ASN A 125 9.34 -8.35 -2.06
C ASN A 125 9.82 -7.89 -3.44
N SER A 126 10.13 -8.83 -4.35
CA SER A 126 10.44 -8.52 -5.75
C SER A 126 9.27 -7.87 -6.47
N LEU A 127 8.04 -8.39 -6.26
CA LEU A 127 6.82 -7.81 -6.83
C LEU A 127 6.60 -6.38 -6.33
N ILE A 128 6.77 -6.13 -5.04
CA ILE A 128 6.59 -4.81 -4.43
C ILE A 128 7.66 -3.81 -4.92
N SER A 129 8.91 -4.25 -5.08
CA SER A 129 9.98 -3.44 -5.67
C SER A 129 9.67 -3.05 -7.12
N LEU A 130 9.19 -4.01 -7.93
CA LEU A 130 8.84 -3.79 -9.34
C LEU A 130 7.70 -2.77 -9.52
N ILE A 131 6.66 -2.83 -8.69
CA ILE A 131 5.54 -1.87 -8.73
C ILE A 131 5.87 -0.50 -8.12
N LYS A 132 7.08 -0.35 -7.57
CA LYS A 132 7.64 0.86 -6.99
C LYS A 132 6.75 1.51 -5.92
N GLY A 133 6.75 0.93 -4.72
CA GLY A 133 5.99 1.43 -3.57
C GLY A 133 6.67 2.57 -2.81
N ASP A 134 5.91 3.60 -2.46
CA ASP A 134 6.32 4.77 -1.67
C ASP A 134 5.60 4.82 -0.31
N LEU A 135 6.32 5.26 0.72
CA LEU A 135 5.76 5.76 1.97
C LEU A 135 5.59 7.27 1.84
N ILE A 136 4.39 7.76 2.09
CA ILE A 136 4.01 9.16 1.92
C ILE A 136 3.66 9.72 3.29
N VAL A 137 4.45 10.68 3.74
CA VAL A 137 4.18 11.45 4.95
C VAL A 137 3.30 12.65 4.57
N VAL A 138 2.05 12.61 5.01
CA VAL A 138 1.05 13.64 4.75
C VAL A 138 0.95 14.55 5.98
N TYR A 139 1.08 15.84 5.73
CA TYR A 139 0.97 16.90 6.73
C TYR A 139 0.14 18.08 6.17
N ARG A 140 -0.04 19.14 6.96
CA ARG A 140 -0.71 20.37 6.48
C ARG A 140 0.32 21.43 6.07
N PRO A 141 0.70 21.52 4.78
CA PRO A 141 1.80 22.39 4.31
C PRO A 141 1.53 23.89 4.48
N LYS A 142 0.26 24.28 4.66
CA LYS A 142 -0.15 25.66 4.99
C LYS A 142 0.32 26.09 6.39
N TYR A 143 0.45 25.16 7.33
CA TYR A 143 0.73 25.45 8.73
C TYR A 143 2.13 25.03 9.17
N TYR A 144 2.74 24.07 8.47
CA TYR A 144 4.03 23.52 8.82
C TYR A 144 4.87 23.29 7.57
N ASP A 145 6.17 23.59 7.66
CA ASP A 145 7.18 23.00 6.79
C ASP A 145 7.77 21.76 7.44
N THR A 146 8.20 20.84 6.58
CA THR A 146 8.89 19.63 7.01
C THR A 146 10.14 19.42 6.17
N GLU A 147 11.19 18.96 6.84
CA GLU A 147 12.47 18.57 6.25
C GLU A 147 12.83 17.19 6.78
N ILE A 148 13.23 16.26 5.91
CA ILE A 148 13.79 14.97 6.33
C ILE A 148 15.30 15.08 6.19
N VAL A 149 16.01 14.93 7.30
CA VAL A 149 17.47 15.06 7.38
C VAL A 149 18.07 13.67 7.57
N ASN A 150 19.02 13.31 6.71
CA ASN A 150 20.11 12.32 6.86
C ASN A 150 19.89 10.98 7.64
N GLY A 151 18.70 10.51 7.97
CA GLY A 151 18.57 9.27 8.76
C GLY A 151 18.55 7.97 7.95
N TRP A 152 19.17 7.96 6.76
CA TRP A 152 19.39 6.78 5.91
C TRP A 152 20.87 6.36 5.82
N ILE A 153 21.78 7.02 6.54
CA ILE A 153 23.21 6.73 6.43
C ILE A 153 23.54 5.44 7.20
N SER A 154 23.23 4.29 6.61
CA SER A 154 24.05 3.10 6.78
C SER A 154 24.99 2.99 5.59
N GLN A 155 26.15 3.64 5.74
CA GLN A 155 27.48 3.36 5.16
C GLN A 155 27.73 2.73 3.76
N SER A 156 26.77 2.53 2.86
CA SER A 156 27.11 2.14 1.49
C SER A 156 26.10 2.65 0.47
N SER A 157 26.53 3.68 -0.28
CA SER A 157 26.05 4.08 -1.61
C SER A 157 24.53 3.99 -1.90
N MET A 158 23.76 5.01 -1.53
CA MET A 158 22.48 5.30 -2.22
C MET A 158 22.29 6.80 -2.46
N SER A 159 21.74 7.15 -3.64
CA SER A 159 21.61 8.53 -4.10
C SER A 159 20.52 9.30 -3.33
N ILE A 160 20.69 10.62 -3.33
CA ILE A 160 19.80 11.63 -2.73
C ILE A 160 18.36 11.58 -3.28
N ASP A 161 18.11 10.82 -4.36
CA ASP A 161 16.86 10.83 -5.14
C ASP A 161 15.67 10.06 -4.50
N ASN A 162 15.91 9.32 -3.42
CA ASN A 162 14.91 8.42 -2.83
C ASN A 162 13.92 9.11 -1.86
N VAL A 163 14.16 10.38 -1.52
CA VAL A 163 13.27 11.22 -0.71
C VAL A 163 12.96 12.50 -1.47
N TYR A 164 11.68 12.78 -1.72
CA TYR A 164 11.29 13.94 -2.51
C TYR A 164 9.93 14.50 -2.08
N LYS A 165 9.68 15.78 -2.39
CA LYS A 165 8.36 16.41 -2.21
C LYS A 165 7.51 16.21 -3.45
N ASP A 166 6.26 15.80 -3.27
CA ASP A 166 5.32 15.69 -4.38
C ASP A 166 4.62 17.02 -4.69
N LYS A 167 3.87 17.09 -5.81
CA LYS A 167 3.14 18.30 -6.23
C LYS A 167 2.14 18.87 -5.19
N LYS A 168 1.84 18.12 -4.13
CA LYS A 168 0.96 18.54 -3.03
C LYS A 168 1.77 18.84 -1.76
N GLU A 169 3.09 19.02 -1.90
CA GLU A 169 4.06 19.21 -0.81
C GLU A 169 4.15 18.04 0.17
N ASN A 170 3.63 16.85 -0.15
CA ASN A 170 3.82 15.70 0.75
C ASN A 170 5.22 15.14 0.55
N ILE A 171 5.85 14.69 1.63
CA ILE A 171 7.13 14.00 1.51
C ILE A 171 6.89 12.55 1.14
N ARG A 172 7.56 12.10 0.09
CA ARG A 172 7.57 10.73 -0.39
C ARG A 172 8.93 10.11 -0.16
N ILE A 173 8.91 8.86 0.30
CA ILE A 173 10.08 8.04 0.57
C ILE A 173 9.91 6.75 -0.22
N TYR A 174 10.86 6.47 -1.11
CA TYR A 174 10.76 5.32 -2.01
C TYR A 174 11.18 4.00 -1.33
N TRP A 175 10.41 3.58 -0.31
CA TRP A 175 10.82 2.51 0.61
C TRP A 175 11.23 1.20 -0.06
N SER A 176 10.57 0.79 -1.14
CA SER A 176 10.91 -0.49 -1.79
C SER A 176 12.27 -0.50 -2.51
N HIS A 177 12.89 0.66 -2.73
CA HIS A 177 14.29 0.74 -3.17
C HIS A 177 15.27 0.91 -2.03
N VAL A 178 14.86 1.56 -0.95
CA VAL A 178 15.78 1.92 0.12
C VAL A 178 15.84 0.87 1.24
N VAL A 179 15.07 -0.22 1.12
CA VAL A 179 15.31 -1.48 1.87
C VAL A 179 16.37 -2.31 1.13
N GLU A 180 17.65 -2.13 1.47
CA GLU A 180 18.73 -3.03 1.01
C GLU A 180 18.49 -4.46 1.54
N GLY A 181 18.76 -5.48 0.72
CA GLY A 181 18.48 -6.87 1.11
C GLY A 181 16.99 -7.25 1.12
N ALA A 182 16.08 -6.39 0.62
CA ALA A 182 14.64 -6.61 0.59
C ALA A 182 14.21 -7.97 -0.01
N TYR A 183 15.03 -8.62 -0.82
CA TYR A 183 14.74 -9.93 -1.38
C TYR A 183 14.67 -11.06 -0.32
N ASN A 184 15.26 -10.89 0.87
CA ASN A 184 15.17 -11.84 1.97
C ASN A 184 15.05 -11.10 3.31
N LEU A 185 13.81 -10.80 3.71
CA LEU A 185 13.48 -10.21 5.00
C LEU A 185 13.38 -11.31 6.07
N ASP A 186 14.48 -12.02 6.31
CA ASP A 186 14.56 -13.00 7.40
C ASP A 186 14.57 -12.28 8.77
N GLU A 187 15.16 -11.08 8.80
CA GLU A 187 15.17 -10.17 9.95
C GLU A 187 14.44 -8.85 9.65
N PRO A 188 13.80 -8.21 10.65
CA PRO A 188 13.19 -6.90 10.48
C PRO A 188 14.23 -5.83 10.12
N ILE A 189 13.99 -5.11 9.03
CA ILE A 189 14.81 -3.97 8.65
C ILE A 189 14.24 -2.71 9.29
N ILE A 190 15.07 -2.02 10.07
CA ILE A 190 14.70 -0.81 10.81
C ILE A 190 15.37 0.40 10.21
N ILE A 191 14.56 1.41 9.88
CA ILE A 191 15.00 2.68 9.33
C ILE A 191 14.47 3.79 10.24
N SER A 192 15.31 4.76 10.59
CA SER A 192 14.94 5.84 11.51
C SER A 192 15.29 7.25 10.99
N PRO A 193 14.70 7.71 9.87
CA PRO A 193 14.91 9.06 9.36
C PRO A 193 14.56 10.13 10.39
N GLU A 194 15.38 11.18 10.45
CA GLU A 194 15.05 12.39 11.21
C GLU A 194 14.10 13.26 10.40
N LEU A 195 13.03 13.70 11.03
CA LEU A 195 12.03 14.61 10.49
C LEU A 195 12.01 15.87 11.36
N ILE A 196 12.31 17.00 10.73
CA ILE A 196 12.26 18.33 11.30
C ILE A 196 10.93 18.96 10.95
N ILE A 197 10.23 19.50 11.94
CA ILE A 197 9.00 20.27 11.76
C ILE A 197 9.28 21.73 12.11
N LYS A 198 8.84 22.62 11.21
CA LYS A 198 8.91 24.07 11.38
C LYS A 198 7.50 24.66 11.25
N PRO A 199 6.93 25.28 12.30
CA PRO A 199 5.64 25.94 12.19
C PRO A 199 5.73 27.22 11.34
N LYS A 200 4.73 27.45 10.48
CA LYS A 200 4.63 28.69 9.67
C LYS A 200 3.85 29.80 10.35
N ASN A 201 2.92 29.44 11.23
CA ASN A 201 2.03 30.38 11.91
C ASN A 201 1.45 29.79 13.19
N LEU A 202 0.78 30.64 13.97
CA LEU A 202 0.18 30.30 15.26
C LEU A 202 -1.14 29.52 15.14
N HIS A 203 -1.76 29.47 13.96
CA HIS A 203 -3.06 28.84 13.74
C HIS A 203 -2.99 27.31 13.55
N GLY A 204 -1.82 26.71 13.75
CA GLY A 204 -1.55 25.29 13.55
C GLY A 204 -1.95 24.37 14.71
N GLU A 205 -2.80 24.80 15.64
CA GLU A 205 -2.93 24.26 17.01
C GLU A 205 -3.11 22.73 17.15
N LYS A 206 -3.64 22.04 16.12
CA LYS A 206 -3.65 20.57 16.07
C LYS A 206 -3.44 20.08 14.63
N CYS A 207 -2.19 19.78 14.27
CA CYS A 207 -1.89 19.11 13.02
C CYS A 207 -1.64 17.62 13.27
N HIS A 208 -2.13 16.79 12.38
CA HIS A 208 -1.87 15.35 12.40
C HIS A 208 -0.89 15.05 11.28
N ILE A 209 0.16 14.31 11.61
CA ILE A 209 1.00 13.68 10.59
C ILE A 209 0.45 12.28 10.35
N GLU A 210 0.09 12.03 9.09
CA GLU A 210 -0.41 10.75 8.63
C GLU A 210 0.63 10.10 7.72
N ILE A 211 0.72 8.78 7.75
CA ILE A 211 1.54 8.05 6.79
C ILE A 211 0.64 7.16 5.94
N LYS A 212 0.83 7.24 4.63
CA LYS A 212 0.07 6.49 3.63
C LYS A 212 1.04 5.77 2.72
N ILE A 213 0.61 4.65 2.14
CA ILE A 213 1.33 4.05 1.02
C ILE A 213 0.75 4.56 -0.29
N GLY A 214 1.63 4.85 -1.24
CA GLY A 214 1.23 5.11 -2.61
C GLY A 214 2.19 4.50 -3.61
N THR A 215 1.80 4.58 -4.88
CA THR A 215 2.66 4.17 -5.98
C THR A 215 3.50 5.36 -6.47
N HIS A 216 4.70 5.03 -6.93
CA HIS A 216 5.58 5.93 -7.66
C HIS A 216 4.98 6.31 -9.04
N TYR A 217 4.33 5.36 -9.72
CA TYR A 217 3.76 5.54 -11.06
C TYR A 217 2.42 6.29 -11.04
N LYS A 218 2.47 7.61 -10.80
CA LYS A 218 1.27 8.44 -10.82
C LYS A 218 0.63 8.55 -12.22
N ALA A 219 1.33 8.34 -13.33
CA ALA A 219 0.74 8.54 -14.65
C ALA A 219 0.03 7.28 -15.20
N ASN A 220 0.49 6.07 -14.85
CA ASN A 220 -0.01 4.84 -15.46
C ASN A 220 -1.18 4.24 -14.66
N ALA A 221 -2.37 4.24 -15.27
CA ALA A 221 -3.60 3.74 -14.65
C ALA A 221 -3.57 2.24 -14.34
N ILE A 222 -2.95 1.43 -15.20
CA ILE A 222 -2.87 -0.03 -15.05
C ILE A 222 -1.99 -0.36 -13.84
N PHE A 223 -0.78 0.21 -13.77
CA PHE A 223 0.10 0.00 -12.62
C PHE A 223 -0.49 0.50 -11.30
N ARG A 224 -1.31 1.57 -11.32
CA ARG A 224 -2.05 2.00 -10.12
C ARG A 224 -3.05 0.97 -9.63
N ILE A 225 -3.75 0.28 -10.54
CA ILE A 225 -4.70 -0.77 -10.17
C ILE A 225 -3.96 -1.98 -9.61
N ILE A 226 -2.92 -2.44 -10.31
CA ILE A 226 -2.06 -3.54 -9.85
C ILE A 226 -1.48 -3.22 -8.47
N PHE A 227 -0.94 -2.01 -8.30
CA PHE A 227 -0.42 -1.55 -7.02
C PHE A 227 -1.47 -1.58 -5.92
N LYS A 228 -2.71 -1.11 -6.20
CA LYS A 228 -3.79 -1.16 -5.21
C LYS A 228 -4.11 -2.59 -4.79
N VAL A 229 -4.16 -3.54 -5.72
CA VAL A 229 -4.43 -4.95 -5.41
C VAL A 229 -3.31 -5.54 -4.57
N VAL A 230 -2.05 -5.36 -5.01
CA VAL A 230 -0.86 -5.84 -4.29
C VAL A 230 -0.78 -5.23 -2.91
N HIS A 231 -0.91 -3.91 -2.78
CA HIS A 231 -0.92 -3.23 -1.49
C HIS A 231 -2.01 -3.76 -0.55
N LEU A 232 -3.23 -3.97 -1.05
CA LEU A 232 -4.36 -4.35 -0.20
C LEU A 232 -4.24 -5.78 0.33
N LYS A 233 -3.59 -6.68 -0.41
CA LYS A 233 -3.42 -8.09 -0.05
C LYS A 233 -2.08 -8.41 0.60
N LEU A 234 -1.00 -7.79 0.12
CA LEU A 234 0.38 -8.13 0.48
C LEU A 234 1.07 -7.11 1.36
N VAL A 235 0.47 -5.95 1.65
CA VAL A 235 1.10 -4.94 2.51
C VAL A 235 0.19 -4.61 3.68
N LYS A 236 0.67 -4.90 4.89
CA LYS A 236 -0.01 -4.57 6.14
C LYS A 236 0.72 -3.40 6.80
N ILE A 237 0.05 -2.27 6.92
CA ILE A 237 0.64 -1.08 7.56
C ILE A 237 0.01 -0.86 8.93
N LYS A 238 0.85 -0.68 9.94
CA LYS A 238 0.44 -0.23 11.27
C LYS A 238 1.10 1.12 11.55
N VAL A 239 0.30 2.18 11.54
CA VAL A 239 0.78 3.55 11.75
C VAL A 239 0.24 4.09 13.07
N GLN A 240 1.13 4.55 13.94
CA GLN A 240 0.74 5.38 15.08
C GLN A 240 0.57 6.82 14.61
N LYS A 241 -0.54 7.49 14.97
CA LYS A 241 -0.74 8.91 14.62
C LYS A 241 0.12 9.79 15.52
N LEU A 242 0.75 10.82 14.93
CA LEU A 242 1.42 11.89 15.68
C LEU A 242 0.57 13.16 15.65
N ILE A 243 0.26 13.68 16.83
CA ILE A 243 -0.38 14.98 17.01
C ILE A 243 0.69 16.02 17.26
N LEU A 244 0.68 17.09 16.48
CA LEU A 244 1.53 18.26 16.66
C LEU A 244 0.74 19.34 17.40
N ASN A 245 1.28 19.77 18.53
CA ASN A 245 0.73 20.86 19.33
C ASN A 245 1.74 22.00 19.38
N LEU A 246 1.26 23.24 19.28
CA LEU A 246 2.06 24.44 19.54
C LEU A 246 1.81 24.88 20.99
N LYS A 247 2.87 25.18 21.75
CA LYS A 247 2.76 25.64 23.14
C LYS A 247 3.64 26.86 23.39
N LYS A 248 3.03 27.97 23.81
CA LYS A 248 3.78 29.12 24.33
C LYS A 248 4.43 28.75 25.67
N VAL A 249 5.73 28.95 25.78
CA VAL A 249 6.48 28.82 27.04
C VAL A 249 6.68 30.24 27.58
N LYS A 250 6.33 30.43 28.85
CA LYS A 250 6.54 31.70 29.57
C LYS A 250 8.01 31.89 29.89
#